data_AF-A0AA36MVM6-F1
#
_entry.id   AF-A0AA36MVM6-F1
#
_cell.length_a   1.000
_cell.length_b   1.000
_cell.length_c   1.000
_cell.angle_alpha   90.00
_cell.angle_beta   90.00
_cell.angle_gamma   90.00
#
_symmetry.space_group_name_H-M   'P 1'
#
loop_
_entity.id
_entity.type
_entity.pdbx_description
1 polymer ?
#
loop_
_entity_poly.entity_id
_entity_poly.type
_entity_poly.pdbx_seq_one_letter_code
_entity_poly.pdbx_strand_id
1 'polypeptide(L)'
;MPLPWSWLPFAGTSAAAFSLGSQNMSSSDDSAHSSAESTFDEENSDADVSDTASTTMSGESHAGSRVILARSKTKMALMRHNLSNGQRVLHKIRCRVSGLLLMLGLVCSVCVMFEYSRSRSLEDADVLDTGKYIDQVIFGFLLYFCQIVCCCLAPLQDDAKLTRLALLQLATVALLGAIFQVWPAIQISLDQHAGNECSMYGMDMDPIGCHLNLAQLCMRMTALAFMVVGNLVTMFFSDPDRMQRCMWTIAATFLLVEILAILMHVIVSAILLHIFDPMAMRFLGMLPSMVLSRASMLRSRFQVWVTGFFSYRNNRAAAAGIAGLVGNCSIPEVMSQAKKRFRCVDFSRLDRQELSTNKPSPTCFTLSRHIKLGCCDAFISHSWHDDAPAKWEAMTWWKSMFQNSRQRSPMIWLDKCCIDQSDIEADLRCLPIFLSGCHELVVFCGPTYLSRLWCIMELFTFVHIGCKLHEINVIPLLRRGHIAEDRAALRDSFLNFDVMNCDCFNTADKDKMLDIIQTAFGDLEQFNDSVRSILNDIDWMRTCTREWQWRDPYAVPDDSPIPSIPSPKKHFLDLNVTM
;
A
#
# COMPACT_ATOMS: atom_id res chain seq x y z
N MET A 1 30.61 13.98 56.73
CA MET A 1 30.64 15.32 56.11
C MET A 1 30.53 15.13 54.60
N PRO A 2 29.33 15.36 54.07
CA PRO A 2 29.02 15.32 52.64
C PRO A 2 29.06 16.75 52.06
N LEU A 3 28.84 16.87 50.74
CA LEU A 3 28.16 17.96 49.99
C LEU A 3 28.71 17.98 48.53
N PRO A 4 28.02 18.57 47.53
CA PRO A 4 26.83 17.98 46.93
C PRO A 4 26.77 18.18 45.40
N TRP A 5 25.74 17.61 44.79
CA TRP A 5 25.22 18.02 43.50
C TRP A 5 24.56 19.41 43.58
N SER A 6 24.85 20.32 42.63
CA SER A 6 23.88 21.35 42.23
C SER A 6 24.20 22.08 40.90
N TRP A 7 23.25 21.92 39.95
CA TRP A 7 22.57 22.95 39.16
C TRP A 7 23.29 23.90 38.15
N LEU A 8 22.89 23.72 36.86
CA LEU A 8 22.59 24.70 35.77
C LEU A 8 23.73 25.37 34.96
N PRO A 9 23.47 25.97 33.76
CA PRO A 9 22.41 25.74 32.76
C PRO A 9 22.95 25.58 31.31
N PHE A 10 22.15 24.99 30.43
CA PHE A 10 22.32 25.06 28.97
C PHE A 10 21.90 26.46 28.48
N ALA A 11 22.87 27.25 28.01
CA ALA A 11 22.63 28.46 27.24
C ALA A 11 22.86 28.15 25.75
N GLY A 12 21.86 28.49 24.94
CA GLY A 12 21.84 28.24 23.50
C GLY A 12 22.69 29.22 22.68
N THR A 13 23.05 28.76 21.49
CA THR A 13 23.41 29.58 20.32
C THR A 13 22.89 28.79 19.09
N SER A 14 21.74 29.21 18.56
CA SER A 14 21.58 29.99 17.33
C SER A 14 21.99 29.22 16.07
N ALA A 15 21.01 28.53 15.46
CA ALA A 15 21.10 28.02 14.09
C ALA A 15 20.56 29.08 13.13
N ALA A 16 21.41 29.48 12.19
CA ALA A 16 21.16 30.47 11.17
C ALA A 16 20.01 30.05 10.22
N ALA A 17 19.05 30.95 10.06
CA ALA A 17 18.03 30.88 9.02
C ALA A 17 18.60 31.41 7.70
N PHE A 18 18.58 30.58 6.65
CA PHE A 18 18.82 31.01 5.28
C PHE A 18 17.55 31.71 4.75
N SER A 19 17.67 33.03 4.59
CA SER A 19 16.72 33.89 3.87
C SER A 19 17.04 33.84 2.38
N LEU A 20 16.08 33.39 1.56
CA LEU A 20 16.08 33.60 0.12
C LEU A 20 15.16 34.79 -0.18
N GLY A 21 15.79 35.91 -0.55
CA GLY A 21 15.13 37.15 -0.91
C GLY A 21 14.39 37.04 -2.24
N SER A 22 13.09 37.35 -2.21
CA SER A 22 12.26 37.63 -3.37
C SER A 22 12.42 39.10 -3.74
N GLN A 23 13.05 39.38 -4.88
CA GLN A 23 13.08 40.73 -5.45
C GLN A 23 11.76 41.05 -6.15
N ASN A 24 11.24 42.24 -5.81
CA ASN A 24 10.16 42.94 -6.48
C ASN A 24 10.50 43.21 -7.96
N MET A 25 9.60 42.86 -8.87
CA MET A 25 9.46 43.56 -10.15
C MET A 25 8.05 44.13 -10.23
N SER A 26 7.98 45.45 -10.11
CA SER A 26 6.89 46.31 -10.54
C SER A 26 6.93 46.46 -12.06
N SER A 27 5.80 46.27 -12.73
CA SER A 27 5.53 46.93 -14.00
C SER A 27 4.06 47.31 -14.06
N SER A 28 3.86 48.61 -14.02
CA SER A 28 2.64 49.36 -14.33
C SER A 28 2.27 49.25 -15.81
N ASP A 29 0.96 49.43 -16.04
CA ASP A 29 0.28 49.96 -17.22
C ASP A 29 0.52 49.29 -18.60
N ASP A 30 -0.55 48.72 -19.15
CA ASP A 30 -1.17 49.40 -20.29
C ASP A 30 -2.62 48.96 -20.52
N SER A 31 -3.37 49.95 -20.97
CA SER A 31 -4.80 49.94 -21.23
C SER A 31 -5.11 49.65 -22.69
N ALA A 32 -6.37 49.26 -22.94
CA ALA A 32 -7.16 49.48 -24.16
C ALA A 32 -7.57 48.24 -24.99
N HIS A 33 -8.90 48.21 -25.19
CA HIS A 33 -9.67 47.84 -26.39
C HIS A 33 -10.57 46.59 -26.43
N SER A 34 -11.85 46.93 -26.68
CA SER A 34 -12.99 46.23 -27.30
C SER A 34 -13.57 45.05 -26.52
N SER A 35 -14.79 45.09 -26.00
CA SER A 35 -16.08 45.50 -26.60
C SER A 35 -16.39 44.74 -27.90
N ALA A 36 -16.94 43.54 -27.77
CA ALA A 36 -17.74 42.93 -28.82
C ALA A 36 -18.91 42.18 -28.15
N GLU A 37 -20.07 42.82 -28.24
CA GLU A 37 -21.39 42.23 -28.08
C GLU A 37 -21.57 41.08 -29.07
N SER A 38 -22.18 39.98 -28.63
CA SER A 38 -22.96 39.12 -29.52
C SER A 38 -24.20 38.65 -28.78
N THR A 39 -25.22 39.48 -28.83
CA THR A 39 -26.63 39.11 -28.75
C THR A 39 -26.91 38.06 -29.82
N PHE A 40 -27.37 36.88 -29.41
CA PHE A 40 -28.05 35.94 -30.29
C PHE A 40 -29.51 35.93 -29.86
N ASP A 41 -30.29 36.75 -30.56
CA ASP A 41 -31.74 36.63 -30.65
C ASP A 41 -32.04 35.41 -31.52
N GLU A 42 -32.78 34.43 -30.97
CA GLU A 42 -33.51 33.47 -31.80
C GLU A 42 -34.97 33.49 -31.35
N GLU A 43 -35.66 34.44 -31.98
CA GLU A 43 -37.10 34.50 -32.16
C GLU A 43 -37.52 33.25 -32.96
N ASN A 44 -38.42 32.43 -32.41
CA ASN A 44 -39.20 31.54 -33.27
C ASN A 44 -40.63 31.44 -32.76
N SER A 45 -41.49 31.90 -33.65
CA SER A 45 -42.93 32.12 -33.56
C SER A 45 -43.73 30.82 -33.58
N ASP A 46 -44.92 30.93 -33.00
CA ASP A 46 -46.05 30.02 -33.12
C ASP A 46 -46.34 29.56 -34.55
N ALA A 47 -46.69 28.28 -34.69
CA ALA A 47 -47.58 27.81 -35.74
C ALA A 47 -48.40 26.61 -35.22
N ASP A 48 -49.65 26.90 -34.88
CA ASP A 48 -50.76 25.94 -34.87
C ASP A 48 -50.81 25.17 -36.20
N VAL A 49 -50.77 23.84 -36.16
CA VAL A 49 -51.33 22.99 -37.22
C VAL A 49 -52.06 21.81 -36.59
N SER A 50 -53.35 21.78 -36.91
CA SER A 50 -54.39 20.83 -36.61
C SER A 50 -54.15 19.40 -37.09
N ASP A 51 -54.84 18.48 -36.41
CA ASP A 51 -55.20 17.11 -36.79
C ASP A 51 -55.30 16.83 -38.30
N THR A 52 -54.76 15.69 -38.74
CA THR A 52 -55.50 14.57 -39.37
C THR A 52 -54.57 13.50 -39.93
N ALA A 53 -55.13 12.28 -40.03
CA ALA A 53 -54.64 11.10 -40.76
C ALA A 53 -53.78 10.09 -39.98
N SER A 54 -54.50 9.20 -39.29
CA SER A 54 -54.16 7.77 -39.27
C SER A 54 -53.81 7.28 -40.67
N THR A 55 -52.69 6.57 -40.84
CA THR A 55 -52.54 5.34 -41.66
C THR A 55 -51.06 4.89 -41.63
N THR A 56 -50.83 3.60 -41.35
CA THR A 56 -49.58 2.83 -41.53
C THR A 56 -48.35 3.16 -40.65
N MET A 57 -48.35 2.71 -39.40
CA MET A 57 -47.12 2.47 -38.61
C MET A 57 -46.92 0.97 -38.33
N SER A 58 -46.05 0.31 -39.11
CA SER A 58 -45.51 -1.02 -38.74
C SER A 58 -44.05 -1.22 -39.19
N GLY A 59 -43.33 -0.17 -39.63
CA GLY A 59 -41.98 -0.29 -40.18
C GLY A 59 -40.81 0.30 -39.35
N GLU A 60 -41.07 1.15 -38.36
CA GLU A 60 -40.00 1.99 -37.77
C GLU A 60 -39.39 1.49 -36.44
N SER A 61 -39.94 0.45 -35.79
CA SER A 61 -39.42 0.01 -34.47
C SER A 61 -38.03 -0.67 -34.54
N HIS A 62 -37.61 -1.16 -35.72
CA HIS A 62 -36.30 -1.80 -35.88
C HIS A 62 -35.12 -0.82 -36.02
N ALA A 63 -35.36 0.42 -36.46
CA ALA A 63 -34.30 1.42 -36.61
C ALA A 63 -33.82 1.94 -35.26
N GLY A 64 -34.74 2.24 -34.32
CA GLY A 64 -34.40 2.71 -32.97
C GLY A 64 -33.61 1.69 -32.16
N SER A 65 -33.95 0.40 -32.27
CA SER A 65 -33.25 -0.67 -31.53
C SER A 65 -31.79 -0.86 -31.99
N ARG A 66 -31.49 -0.64 -33.28
CA ARG A 66 -30.10 -0.71 -33.79
C ARG A 66 -29.23 0.45 -33.31
N VAL A 67 -29.79 1.66 -33.17
CA VAL A 67 -29.06 2.84 -32.70
C VAL A 67 -28.68 2.70 -31.21
N ILE A 68 -29.58 2.17 -30.38
CA ILE A 68 -29.31 1.90 -28.95
C ILE A 68 -28.20 0.86 -28.81
N LEU A 69 -28.24 -0.21 -29.61
CA LEU A 69 -27.25 -1.29 -29.56
C LEU A 69 -25.84 -0.83 -30.03
N ALA A 70 -25.78 0.05 -31.03
CA ALA A 70 -24.52 0.62 -31.50
C ALA A 70 -23.88 1.55 -30.45
N ARG A 71 -24.68 2.38 -29.77
CA ARG A 71 -24.21 3.28 -28.71
C ARG A 71 -23.68 2.54 -27.48
N SER A 72 -24.30 1.40 -27.13
CA SER A 72 -23.83 0.50 -26.07
C SER A 72 -22.46 -0.12 -26.40
N LYS A 73 -22.24 -0.61 -27.64
CA LYS A 73 -20.95 -1.20 -28.03
C LYS A 73 -19.77 -0.23 -27.92
N THR A 74 -19.94 1.02 -28.36
CA THR A 74 -18.87 2.03 -28.28
C THR A 74 -18.55 2.39 -26.82
N LYS A 75 -19.57 2.50 -25.97
CA LYS A 75 -19.40 2.77 -24.53
C LYS A 75 -18.68 1.62 -23.83
N MET A 76 -19.06 0.38 -24.11
CA MET A 76 -18.37 -0.81 -23.59
C MET A 76 -16.91 -0.87 -24.04
N ALA A 77 -16.61 -0.55 -25.31
CA ALA A 77 -15.24 -0.52 -25.82
C ALA A 77 -14.40 0.56 -25.10
N LEU A 78 -14.95 1.75 -24.89
CA LEU A 78 -14.31 2.83 -24.13
C LEU A 78 -14.04 2.43 -22.68
N MET A 79 -14.99 1.73 -22.06
CA MET A 79 -14.87 1.32 -20.67
C MET A 79 -13.84 0.20 -20.48
N ARG A 80 -13.85 -0.85 -21.32
CA ARG A 80 -12.77 -1.85 -21.33
C ARG A 80 -11.41 -1.20 -21.59
N HIS A 81 -11.37 -0.22 -22.49
CA HIS A 81 -10.16 0.55 -22.74
C HIS A 81 -9.69 1.27 -21.46
N ASN A 82 -10.57 1.91 -20.70
CA ASN A 82 -10.23 2.59 -19.45
C ASN A 82 -9.81 1.65 -18.31
N LEU A 83 -10.47 0.51 -18.14
CA LEU A 83 -10.04 -0.54 -17.19
C LEU A 83 -8.67 -1.11 -17.57
N SER A 84 -8.47 -1.44 -18.86
CA SER A 84 -7.18 -1.90 -19.35
C SER A 84 -6.11 -0.82 -19.20
N ASN A 85 -6.47 0.47 -19.29
CA ASN A 85 -5.56 1.59 -19.02
C ASN A 85 -5.21 1.64 -17.53
N GLY A 86 -6.18 1.49 -16.63
CA GLY A 86 -5.94 1.41 -15.18
C GLY A 86 -4.98 0.28 -14.82
N GLN A 87 -5.24 -0.93 -15.32
CA GLN A 87 -4.37 -2.09 -15.14
C GLN A 87 -2.98 -1.87 -15.75
N ARG A 88 -2.89 -1.31 -16.97
CA ARG A 88 -1.62 -0.94 -17.61
C ARG A 88 -0.84 0.11 -16.81
N VAL A 89 -1.52 1.08 -16.21
CA VAL A 89 -0.91 2.11 -15.36
C VAL A 89 -0.36 1.46 -14.09
N LEU A 90 -1.14 0.61 -13.41
CA LEU A 90 -0.69 -0.14 -12.23
C LEU A 90 0.53 -1.02 -12.55
N HIS A 91 0.48 -1.78 -13.65
CA HIS A 91 1.60 -2.59 -14.11
C HIS A 91 2.82 -1.73 -14.43
N LYS A 92 2.67 -0.62 -15.17
CA LYS A 92 3.77 0.30 -15.50
C LYS A 92 4.40 0.92 -14.26
N ILE A 93 3.62 1.26 -13.24
CA ILE A 93 4.14 1.77 -11.98
C ILE A 93 4.90 0.68 -11.23
N ARG A 94 4.33 -0.54 -11.11
CA ARG A 94 5.03 -1.69 -10.52
C ARG A 94 6.37 -1.93 -11.21
N CYS A 95 6.41 -1.99 -12.55
CA CYS A 95 7.65 -2.12 -13.31
C CYS A 95 8.62 -0.96 -13.08
N ARG A 96 8.14 0.29 -12.94
CA ARG A 96 9.00 1.45 -12.63
C ARG A 96 9.61 1.36 -11.24
N VAL A 97 8.83 0.95 -10.24
CA VAL A 97 9.29 0.79 -8.86
C VAL A 97 10.33 -0.32 -8.77
N SER A 98 9.99 -1.50 -9.28
CA SER A 98 10.93 -2.64 -9.31
C SER A 98 12.15 -2.33 -10.15
N GLY A 99 11.99 -1.67 -11.30
CA GLY A 99 13.10 -1.24 -12.15
C GLY A 99 14.01 -0.23 -11.44
N LEU A 100 13.44 0.74 -10.70
CA LEU A 100 14.22 1.69 -9.89
C LEU A 100 14.99 0.98 -8.78
N LEU A 101 14.37 0.01 -8.09
CA LEU A 101 15.04 -0.79 -7.07
C LEU A 101 16.17 -1.64 -7.67
N LEU A 102 15.97 -2.28 -8.83
CA LEU A 102 17.03 -3.02 -9.52
C LEU A 102 18.18 -2.09 -9.91
N MET A 103 17.88 -0.92 -10.49
CA MET A 103 18.89 0.08 -10.85
C MET A 103 19.66 0.58 -9.64
N LEU A 104 18.98 0.87 -8.53
CA LEU A 104 19.63 1.28 -7.29
C LEU A 104 20.53 0.16 -6.75
N GLY A 105 20.06 -1.09 -6.77
CA GLY A 105 20.86 -2.26 -6.39
C GLY A 105 22.09 -2.45 -7.28
N LEU A 106 21.98 -2.18 -8.58
CA LEU A 106 23.10 -2.24 -9.52
C LEU A 106 24.13 -1.14 -9.23
N VAL A 107 23.67 0.10 -9.04
CA VAL A 107 24.52 1.24 -8.67
C VAL A 107 25.25 0.94 -7.36
N CYS A 108 24.54 0.46 -6.33
CA CYS A 108 25.17 0.05 -5.07
C CYS A 108 26.22 -1.05 -5.30
N SER A 109 25.94 -2.03 -6.17
CA SER A 109 26.91 -3.10 -6.50
C SER A 109 28.18 -2.56 -7.14
N VAL A 110 28.06 -1.62 -8.08
CA VAL A 110 29.22 -0.98 -8.73
C VAL A 110 30.00 -0.13 -7.72
N CYS A 111 29.31 0.63 -6.86
CA CYS A 111 29.95 1.40 -5.80
C CYS A 111 30.72 0.49 -4.82
N VAL A 112 30.18 -0.68 -4.47
CA VAL A 112 30.89 -1.68 -3.66
C VAL A 112 32.19 -2.13 -4.33
N MET A 113 32.16 -2.39 -5.64
CA MET A 113 33.36 -2.78 -6.40
C MET A 113 34.40 -1.66 -6.47
N PHE A 114 33.94 -0.42 -6.67
CA PHE A 114 34.81 0.74 -6.68
C PHE A 114 35.45 0.98 -5.32
N GLU A 115 34.67 0.93 -4.23
CA GLU A 115 35.18 1.07 -2.87
C GLU A 115 36.19 -0.03 -2.52
N TYR A 116 35.96 -1.27 -2.96
CA TYR A 116 36.93 -2.34 -2.79
C TYR A 116 38.26 -2.02 -3.51
N SER A 117 38.17 -1.55 -4.76
CA SER A 117 39.36 -1.18 -5.55
C SER A 117 40.10 0.03 -4.97
N ARG A 118 39.34 1.02 -4.49
CA ARG A 118 39.84 2.22 -3.81
C ARG A 118 40.57 1.86 -2.51
N SER A 119 39.97 0.99 -1.69
CA SER A 119 40.57 0.48 -0.46
C SER A 119 41.94 -0.10 -0.72
N ARG A 120 42.03 -0.99 -1.71
CA ARG A 120 43.28 -1.67 -2.07
C ARG A 120 44.34 -0.68 -2.55
N SER A 121 43.94 0.28 -3.39
CA SER A 121 44.86 1.30 -3.89
C SER A 121 45.40 2.21 -2.77
N LEU A 122 44.59 2.49 -1.74
CA LEU A 122 45.02 3.28 -0.58
C LEU A 122 45.93 2.50 0.36
N GLU A 123 45.70 1.19 0.48
CA GLU A 123 46.53 0.25 1.23
C GLU A 123 47.92 0.12 0.58
N ASP A 124 47.97 -0.08 -0.74
CA ASP A 124 49.22 -0.14 -1.51
C ASP A 124 50.03 1.17 -1.42
N ALA A 125 49.37 2.29 -1.13
CA ALA A 125 49.99 3.60 -1.01
C ALA A 125 50.36 3.99 0.43
N ASP A 126 50.03 3.16 1.44
CA ASP A 126 50.26 3.42 2.87
C ASP A 126 49.65 4.76 3.37
N VAL A 127 48.50 5.17 2.80
CA VAL A 127 47.83 6.47 3.10
C VAL A 127 46.56 6.29 3.95
N LEU A 128 46.39 5.13 4.58
CA LEU A 128 45.16 4.78 5.28
C LEU A 128 45.20 5.28 6.74
N ASP A 129 44.62 6.44 6.99
CA ASP A 129 44.37 6.93 8.36
C ASP A 129 43.10 6.31 8.96
N THR A 130 42.98 6.33 10.29
CA THR A 130 41.83 5.79 11.04
C THR A 130 40.50 6.44 10.65
N GLY A 131 40.50 7.69 10.19
CA GLY A 131 39.28 8.40 9.78
C GLY A 131 38.72 7.86 8.46
N LYS A 132 39.56 7.79 7.42
CA LYS A 132 39.22 7.22 6.10
C LYS A 132 38.74 5.79 6.20
N TYR A 133 39.31 5.06 7.15
CA TYR A 133 38.92 3.69 7.44
C TYR A 133 37.49 3.58 8.00
N ILE A 134 37.13 4.45 8.97
CA ILE A 134 35.76 4.49 9.50
C ILE A 134 34.76 4.86 8.40
N ASP A 135 35.10 5.83 7.56
CA ASP A 135 34.25 6.23 6.43
C ASP A 135 34.03 5.07 5.46
N GLN A 136 35.08 4.33 5.13
CA GLN A 136 35.01 3.17 4.26
C GLN A 136 34.14 2.06 4.87
N VAL A 137 34.23 1.85 6.18
CA VAL A 137 33.40 0.89 6.91
C VAL A 137 31.92 1.27 6.84
N ILE A 138 31.58 2.52 7.16
CA ILE A 138 30.20 3.00 7.16
C ILE A 138 29.62 2.94 5.75
N PHE A 139 30.39 3.41 4.77
CA PHE A 139 29.95 3.44 3.39
C PHE A 139 29.82 2.03 2.79
N GLY A 140 30.78 1.15 3.06
CA GLY A 140 30.70 -0.26 2.70
C GLY A 140 29.48 -0.95 3.31
N PHE A 141 29.22 -0.73 4.60
CA PHE A 141 28.02 -1.25 5.29
C PHE A 141 26.74 -0.82 4.58
N LEU A 142 26.57 0.49 4.35
CA LEU A 142 25.36 1.05 3.74
C LEU A 142 25.18 0.51 2.32
N LEU A 143 26.24 0.48 1.52
CA LEU A 143 26.17 0.01 0.14
C LEU A 143 25.83 -1.48 0.04
N TYR A 144 26.46 -2.35 0.85
CA TYR A 144 26.17 -3.78 0.85
C TYR A 144 24.73 -4.08 1.30
N PHE A 145 24.28 -3.42 2.38
CA PHE A 145 22.91 -3.57 2.85
C PHE A 145 21.92 -3.08 1.78
N CYS A 146 22.12 -1.88 1.24
CA CYS A 146 21.29 -1.33 0.17
C CYS A 146 21.29 -2.21 -1.07
N GLN A 147 22.43 -2.77 -1.47
CA GLN A 147 22.55 -3.68 -2.61
C GLN A 147 21.64 -4.90 -2.43
N ILE A 148 21.75 -5.62 -1.32
CA ILE A 148 20.97 -6.84 -1.10
C ILE A 148 19.49 -6.53 -0.96
N VAL A 149 19.15 -5.48 -0.20
CA VAL A 149 17.77 -5.02 -0.03
C VAL A 149 17.17 -4.65 -1.39
N CYS A 150 17.83 -3.80 -2.18
CA CYS A 150 17.28 -3.30 -3.44
C CYS A 150 17.20 -4.41 -4.50
N CYS A 151 18.21 -5.26 -4.64
CA CYS A 151 18.20 -6.37 -5.61
C CYS A 151 17.17 -7.44 -5.24
N CYS A 152 17.08 -7.83 -3.97
CA CYS A 152 16.23 -8.96 -3.56
C CYS A 152 14.78 -8.57 -3.28
N LEU A 153 14.48 -7.28 -3.02
CA LEU A 153 13.11 -6.79 -2.81
C LEU A 153 12.49 -6.16 -4.07
N ALA A 154 13.29 -5.90 -5.10
CA ALA A 154 12.76 -5.47 -6.39
C ALA A 154 11.72 -6.42 -7.01
N PRO A 155 11.88 -7.76 -6.98
CA PRO A 155 10.87 -8.65 -7.52
C PRO A 155 9.62 -8.66 -6.63
N LEU A 156 8.49 -8.26 -7.21
CA LEU A 156 7.16 -8.41 -6.61
C LEU A 156 6.70 -9.86 -6.74
N GLN A 157 5.89 -10.34 -5.79
CA GLN A 157 5.50 -11.76 -5.65
C GLN A 157 4.91 -12.38 -6.93
N ASP A 158 4.34 -11.59 -7.83
CA ASP A 158 3.64 -12.11 -9.02
C ASP A 158 4.34 -11.88 -10.37
N ASP A 159 5.54 -11.28 -10.40
CA ASP A 159 6.21 -10.95 -11.68
C ASP A 159 7.44 -11.82 -11.93
N ALA A 160 7.23 -12.88 -12.72
CA ALA A 160 8.29 -13.80 -13.13
C ALA A 160 9.38 -13.12 -13.97
N LYS A 161 9.05 -12.11 -14.80
CA LYS A 161 10.04 -11.42 -15.65
C LYS A 161 10.97 -10.57 -14.81
N LEU A 162 10.41 -9.79 -13.87
CA LEU A 162 11.20 -8.99 -12.93
C LEU A 162 12.04 -9.89 -12.00
N THR A 163 11.49 -11.03 -11.56
CA THR A 163 12.25 -12.00 -10.76
C THR A 163 13.43 -12.59 -11.54
N ARG A 164 13.26 -12.93 -12.83
CA ARG A 164 14.36 -13.35 -13.70
C ARG A 164 15.43 -12.27 -13.86
N LEU A 165 15.02 -11.01 -14.02
CA LEU A 165 15.95 -9.89 -14.15
C LEU A 165 16.75 -9.68 -12.85
N ALA A 166 16.10 -9.78 -11.69
CA ALA A 166 16.77 -9.71 -10.39
C ALA A 166 17.80 -10.85 -10.21
N LEU A 167 17.42 -12.08 -10.54
CA LEU A 167 18.31 -13.25 -10.50
C LEU A 167 19.52 -13.07 -11.44
N LEU A 168 19.30 -12.61 -12.67
CA LEU A 168 20.36 -12.34 -13.64
C LEU A 168 21.32 -11.26 -13.12
N GLN A 169 20.78 -10.19 -12.52
CA GLN A 169 21.57 -9.13 -11.92
C GLN A 169 22.42 -9.64 -10.75
N LEU A 170 21.84 -10.43 -9.84
CA LEU A 170 22.59 -11.04 -8.74
C LEU A 170 23.71 -11.97 -9.24
N ALA A 171 23.42 -12.80 -10.24
CA ALA A 171 24.42 -13.66 -10.88
C ALA A 171 25.55 -12.84 -11.54
N THR A 172 25.19 -11.78 -12.27
CA THR A 172 26.17 -10.90 -12.93
C THR A 172 27.06 -10.21 -11.91
N VAL A 173 26.48 -9.66 -10.84
CA VAL A 173 27.25 -9.00 -9.78
C VAL A 173 28.17 -9.97 -9.06
N ALA A 174 27.71 -11.20 -8.77
CA ALA A 174 28.55 -12.24 -8.17
C ALA A 174 29.71 -12.64 -9.09
N LEU A 175 29.46 -12.78 -10.40
CA LEU A 175 30.49 -13.09 -11.39
C LEU A 175 31.55 -11.98 -11.47
N LEU A 176 31.11 -10.72 -11.52
CA LEU A 176 32.01 -9.56 -11.52
C LEU A 176 32.83 -9.50 -10.22
N GLY A 177 32.21 -9.77 -9.07
CA GLY A 177 32.92 -9.87 -7.79
C GLY A 177 34.00 -10.96 -7.81
N ALA A 178 33.70 -12.13 -8.40
CA ALA A 178 34.66 -13.22 -8.53
C ALA A 178 35.86 -12.82 -9.42
N ILE A 179 35.59 -12.18 -10.56
CA ILE A 179 36.62 -11.79 -11.54
C ILE A 179 37.48 -10.64 -11.02
N PHE A 180 36.87 -9.59 -10.47
CA PHE A 180 37.57 -8.33 -10.17
C PHE A 180 38.09 -8.25 -8.73
N GLN A 181 37.48 -8.98 -7.79
CA GLN A 181 37.88 -8.90 -6.38
C GLN A 181 38.67 -10.13 -5.95
N VAL A 182 38.09 -11.32 -6.14
CA VAL A 182 38.62 -12.53 -5.50
C VAL A 182 39.71 -13.19 -6.35
N TRP A 183 39.56 -13.25 -7.67
CA TRP A 183 40.55 -13.86 -8.55
C TRP A 183 41.94 -13.20 -8.47
N PRO A 184 42.10 -11.87 -8.54
CA PRO A 184 43.41 -11.24 -8.42
C PRO A 184 44.03 -11.45 -7.03
N ALA A 185 43.21 -11.53 -5.97
CA ALA A 185 43.70 -11.83 -4.63
C ALA A 185 44.28 -13.26 -4.54
N ILE A 186 43.62 -14.23 -5.19
CA ILE A 186 44.13 -15.61 -5.27
C ILE A 186 45.45 -15.66 -6.01
N GLN A 187 45.55 -15.00 -7.16
CA GLN A 187 46.80 -14.99 -7.95
C GLN A 187 47.97 -14.45 -7.13
N ILE A 188 47.78 -13.33 -6.44
CA ILE A 188 48.83 -12.78 -5.57
C ILE A 188 49.19 -13.75 -4.44
N SER A 189 48.21 -14.37 -3.78
CA SER A 189 48.50 -15.36 -2.74
C SER A 189 49.25 -16.58 -3.28
N LEU A 190 48.99 -17.01 -4.52
CA LEU A 190 49.73 -18.09 -5.17
C LEU A 190 51.16 -17.68 -5.53
N ASP A 191 51.35 -16.48 -6.07
CA ASP A 191 52.67 -15.94 -6.42
C ASP A 191 53.54 -15.77 -5.18
N GLN A 192 52.97 -15.23 -4.10
CA GLN A 192 53.61 -15.13 -2.77
C GLN A 192 54.00 -16.50 -2.23
N HIS A 193 53.11 -17.49 -2.35
CA HIS A 193 53.40 -18.85 -1.92
C HIS A 193 54.53 -19.49 -2.74
N ALA A 194 54.59 -19.24 -4.04
CA ALA A 194 55.66 -19.73 -4.90
C ALA A 194 57.03 -19.05 -4.62
N GLY A 195 57.01 -17.78 -4.21
CA GLY A 195 58.20 -17.01 -3.87
C GLY A 195 58.77 -17.28 -2.48
N ASN A 196 58.12 -18.09 -1.64
CA ASN A 196 58.37 -18.21 -0.19
C ASN A 196 58.29 -16.87 0.57
N GLU A 197 57.71 -15.83 -0.03
CA GLU A 197 57.47 -14.53 0.59
C GLU A 197 56.02 -14.49 1.03
N CYS A 198 55.74 -14.91 2.26
CA CYS A 198 54.41 -14.86 2.80
C CYS A 198 54.19 -13.52 3.52
N SER A 199 53.67 -12.52 2.81
CA SER A 199 53.26 -11.26 3.42
C SER A 199 51.78 -10.97 3.23
N MET A 200 51.14 -10.47 4.28
CA MET A 200 49.75 -10.00 4.26
C MET A 200 49.71 -8.59 4.85
N TYR A 201 49.11 -7.62 4.15
CA TYR A 201 49.12 -6.21 4.58
C TYR A 201 50.55 -5.65 4.77
N GLY A 202 51.51 -6.11 3.98
CA GLY A 202 52.93 -5.75 4.13
C GLY A 202 53.62 -6.32 5.37
N MET A 203 52.95 -7.17 6.15
CA MET A 203 53.54 -7.86 7.31
C MET A 203 53.89 -9.30 6.95
N ASP A 204 55.09 -9.74 7.33
CA ASP A 204 55.50 -11.13 7.20
C ASP A 204 54.61 -12.03 8.06
N MET A 205 54.09 -13.08 7.44
CA MET A 205 53.16 -14.03 8.03
C MET A 205 53.79 -15.42 8.04
N ASP A 206 53.54 -16.16 9.11
CA ASP A 206 53.88 -17.58 9.14
C ASP A 206 53.19 -18.33 7.99
N PRO A 207 53.77 -19.43 7.47
CA PRO A 207 53.17 -20.21 6.38
C PRO A 207 51.72 -20.63 6.63
N ILE A 208 51.36 -20.85 7.90
CA ILE A 208 49.99 -21.16 8.33
C ILE A 208 49.03 -20.02 7.98
N GLY A 209 49.43 -18.76 8.19
CA GLY A 209 48.66 -17.59 7.81
C GLY A 209 48.40 -17.51 6.30
N CYS A 210 49.41 -17.83 5.48
CA CYS A 210 49.28 -17.93 4.02
C CYS A 210 48.17 -18.90 3.60
N HIS A 211 48.25 -20.13 4.15
CA HIS A 211 47.32 -21.20 3.82
C HIS A 211 45.89 -20.87 4.24
N LEU A 212 45.72 -20.22 5.40
CA LEU A 212 44.40 -19.80 5.87
C LEU A 212 43.81 -18.67 5.02
N ASN A 213 44.63 -17.71 4.58
CA ASN A 213 44.19 -16.67 3.65
C ASN A 213 43.79 -17.26 2.28
N LEU A 214 44.60 -18.16 1.73
CA LEU A 214 44.28 -18.85 0.47
C LEU A 214 42.97 -19.67 0.61
N ALA A 215 42.81 -20.39 1.73
CA ALA A 215 41.59 -21.14 2.02
C ALA A 215 40.36 -20.24 2.10
N GLN A 216 40.48 -19.05 2.71
CA GLN A 216 39.42 -18.05 2.76
C GLN A 216 39.02 -17.59 1.36
N LEU A 217 39.98 -17.25 0.51
CA LEU A 217 39.73 -16.78 -0.85
C LEU A 217 39.06 -17.86 -1.70
N CYS A 218 39.49 -19.12 -1.55
CA CYS A 218 38.85 -20.27 -2.18
C CYS A 218 37.39 -20.47 -1.70
N MET A 219 37.12 -20.28 -0.41
CA MET A 219 35.77 -20.34 0.15
C MET A 219 34.87 -19.25 -0.45
N ARG A 220 35.37 -18.03 -0.57
CA ARG A 220 34.66 -16.91 -1.22
C ARG A 220 34.38 -17.17 -2.70
N MET A 221 35.37 -17.67 -3.45
CA MET A 221 35.15 -18.06 -4.86
C MET A 221 34.05 -19.10 -5.00
N THR A 222 34.07 -20.11 -4.12
CA THR A 222 33.05 -21.17 -4.11
C THR A 222 31.66 -20.60 -3.81
N ALA A 223 31.56 -19.67 -2.85
CA ALA A 223 30.31 -18.98 -2.52
C ALA A 223 29.77 -18.16 -3.70
N LEU A 224 30.65 -17.42 -4.39
CA LEU A 224 30.27 -16.63 -5.57
C LEU A 224 29.85 -17.53 -6.74
N ALA A 225 30.58 -18.61 -7.01
CA ALA A 225 30.23 -19.60 -8.03
C ALA A 225 28.86 -20.25 -7.74
N PHE A 226 28.62 -20.62 -6.47
CA PHE A 226 27.30 -21.10 -6.03
C PHE A 226 26.20 -20.07 -6.28
N MET A 227 26.47 -18.79 -5.99
CA MET A 227 25.52 -17.72 -6.23
C MET A 227 25.22 -17.55 -7.73
N VAL A 228 26.23 -17.57 -8.60
CA VAL A 228 26.06 -17.50 -10.06
C VAL A 228 25.22 -18.67 -10.56
N VAL A 229 25.65 -19.90 -10.29
CA VAL A 229 24.98 -21.11 -10.78
C VAL A 229 23.58 -21.24 -10.22
N GLY A 230 23.42 -21.03 -8.90
CA GLY A 230 22.12 -21.11 -8.23
C GLY A 230 21.10 -20.13 -8.80
N ASN A 231 21.49 -18.87 -9.02
CA ASN A 231 20.60 -17.87 -9.60
C ASN A 231 20.25 -18.21 -11.06
N LEU A 232 21.22 -18.63 -11.88
CA LEU A 232 20.97 -19.04 -13.27
C LEU A 232 20.02 -20.23 -13.37
N VAL A 233 20.20 -21.27 -12.53
CA VAL A 233 19.30 -22.42 -12.47
C VAL A 233 17.89 -22.00 -12.04
N THR A 234 17.79 -21.12 -11.04
CA THR A 234 16.50 -20.65 -10.52
C THR A 234 15.70 -19.87 -11.57
N MET A 235 16.34 -19.20 -12.54
CA MET A 235 15.65 -18.47 -13.61
C MET A 235 14.75 -19.35 -14.48
N PHE A 236 15.02 -20.66 -14.56
CA PHE A 236 14.27 -21.60 -15.37
C PHE A 236 12.98 -22.11 -14.71
N PHE A 237 12.72 -21.77 -13.44
CA PHE A 237 11.44 -22.12 -12.83
C PHE A 237 10.29 -21.30 -13.45
N SER A 238 9.14 -21.94 -13.57
CA SER A 238 7.91 -21.33 -14.10
C SER A 238 7.12 -20.57 -13.03
N ASP A 239 7.24 -20.99 -11.78
CA ASP A 239 6.53 -20.43 -10.63
C ASP A 239 7.36 -19.29 -9.97
N PRO A 240 6.89 -18.04 -10.00
CA PRO A 240 7.60 -16.91 -9.39
C PRO A 240 7.81 -17.07 -7.88
N ASP A 241 6.89 -17.71 -7.16
CA ASP A 241 7.03 -17.93 -5.71
C ASP A 241 8.20 -18.87 -5.42
N ARG A 242 8.29 -19.97 -6.19
CA ARG A 242 9.43 -20.88 -6.11
C ARG A 242 10.73 -20.18 -6.47
N MET A 243 10.75 -19.35 -7.51
CA MET A 243 11.92 -18.55 -7.87
C MET A 243 12.39 -17.67 -6.72
N GLN A 244 11.48 -16.91 -6.10
CA GLN A 244 11.81 -16.02 -5.00
C GLN A 244 12.29 -16.79 -3.77
N ARG A 245 11.63 -17.89 -3.39
CA ARG A 245 12.09 -18.73 -2.27
C ARG A 245 13.52 -19.20 -2.51
N CYS A 246 13.82 -19.74 -3.69
CA CYS A 246 15.17 -20.19 -4.04
C CYS A 246 16.19 -19.03 -4.06
N MET A 247 15.83 -17.87 -4.63
CA MET A 247 16.67 -16.66 -4.62
C MET A 247 17.09 -16.29 -3.20
N TRP A 248 16.13 -16.20 -2.27
CA TRP A 248 16.39 -15.84 -0.87
C TRP A 248 17.20 -16.91 -0.13
N THR A 249 16.98 -18.19 -0.43
CA THR A 249 17.82 -19.28 0.10
C THR A 249 19.26 -19.17 -0.41
N ILE A 250 19.46 -18.92 -1.70
CA ILE A 250 20.79 -18.75 -2.29
C ILE A 250 21.50 -17.56 -1.66
N ALA A 251 20.82 -16.41 -1.57
CA ALA A 251 21.35 -15.20 -0.94
C ALA A 251 21.72 -15.44 0.53
N ALA A 252 20.87 -16.11 1.30
CA ALA A 252 21.13 -16.41 2.70
C ALA A 252 22.30 -17.40 2.89
N THR A 253 22.44 -18.40 2.01
CA THR A 253 23.57 -19.34 2.05
C THR A 253 24.87 -18.64 1.68
N PHE A 254 24.87 -17.81 0.63
CA PHE A 254 26.02 -16.98 0.28
C PHE A 254 26.46 -16.09 1.45
N LEU A 255 25.51 -15.37 2.06
CA LEU A 255 25.79 -14.51 3.20
C LEU A 255 26.37 -15.27 4.39
N LEU A 256 25.87 -16.48 4.66
CA LEU A 256 26.42 -17.33 5.72
C LEU A 256 27.88 -17.72 5.44
N VAL A 257 28.18 -18.15 4.21
CA VAL A 257 29.55 -18.55 3.84
C VAL A 257 30.50 -17.34 3.90
N GLU A 258 30.06 -16.16 3.45
CA GLU A 258 30.87 -14.93 3.58
C GLU A 258 31.11 -14.53 5.05
N ILE A 259 30.08 -14.62 5.89
CA ILE A 259 30.20 -14.37 7.33
C ILE A 259 31.23 -15.32 7.94
N LEU A 260 31.17 -16.62 7.62
CA LEU A 260 32.15 -17.59 8.12
C LEU A 260 33.56 -17.31 7.61
N ALA A 261 33.71 -16.94 6.33
CA ALA A 261 35.01 -16.57 5.74
C ALA A 261 35.60 -15.32 6.40
N ILE A 262 34.80 -14.31 6.70
CA ILE A 262 35.25 -13.12 7.44
C ILE A 262 35.60 -13.50 8.88
N LEU A 263 34.87 -14.43 9.52
CA LEU A 263 35.11 -14.77 10.93
C LEU A 263 36.44 -15.47 11.06
N MET A 264 36.68 -16.43 10.16
CA MET A 264 37.96 -17.11 10.05
C MET A 264 39.10 -16.10 9.87
N HIS A 265 38.95 -15.15 8.94
CA HIS A 265 39.94 -14.10 8.69
C HIS A 265 40.22 -13.24 9.92
N VAL A 266 39.18 -12.72 10.57
CA VAL A 266 39.31 -11.88 11.78
C VAL A 266 39.96 -12.66 12.93
N ILE A 267 39.61 -13.94 13.12
CA ILE A 267 40.23 -14.80 14.14
C ILE A 267 41.71 -14.99 13.85
N VAL A 268 42.07 -15.26 12.59
CA VAL A 268 43.46 -15.43 12.17
C VAL A 268 44.27 -14.14 12.36
N SER A 269 43.75 -12.99 11.90
CA SER A 269 44.41 -11.70 12.10
C SER A 269 44.56 -11.37 13.60
N ALA A 270 43.54 -11.64 14.42
CA ALA A 270 43.60 -11.36 15.85
C ALA A 270 44.59 -12.27 16.61
N ILE A 271 44.66 -13.56 16.24
CA ILE A 271 45.54 -14.54 16.92
C ILE A 271 46.98 -14.41 16.44
N LEU A 272 47.22 -14.34 15.13
CA LEU A 272 48.56 -14.37 14.55
C LEU A 272 49.22 -12.99 14.52
N LEU A 273 48.44 -11.93 14.24
CA LEU A 273 48.98 -10.59 14.04
C LEU A 273 48.70 -9.65 15.22
N HIS A 274 47.85 -10.06 16.17
CA HIS A 274 47.39 -9.22 17.28
C HIS A 274 46.77 -7.88 16.82
N ILE A 275 46.22 -7.85 15.60
CA ILE A 275 45.59 -6.67 14.99
C ILE A 275 44.09 -6.93 14.84
N PHE A 276 43.28 -5.91 15.15
CA PHE A 276 41.85 -5.95 14.88
C PHE A 276 41.59 -5.58 13.43
N ASP A 277 41.17 -6.56 12.64
CA ASP A 277 41.00 -6.38 11.20
C ASP A 277 39.74 -5.54 10.85
N PRO A 278 39.85 -4.52 9.99
CA PRO A 278 38.69 -3.75 9.45
C PRO A 278 37.55 -4.58 8.94
N MET A 279 37.89 -5.73 8.35
CA MET A 279 36.95 -6.59 7.66
C MET A 279 35.89 -7.11 8.63
N ALA A 280 36.17 -7.14 9.94
CA ALA A 280 35.18 -7.42 10.97
C ALA A 280 33.95 -6.50 10.87
N MET A 281 34.11 -5.24 10.47
CA MET A 281 32.97 -4.33 10.40
C MET A 281 31.99 -4.65 9.28
N ARG A 282 32.41 -5.43 8.26
CA ARG A 282 31.49 -5.94 7.23
C ARG A 282 30.41 -6.85 7.82
N PHE A 283 30.66 -7.47 8.98
CA PHE A 283 29.64 -8.24 9.71
C PHE A 283 28.38 -7.44 9.98
N LEU A 284 28.54 -6.17 10.35
CA LEU A 284 27.40 -5.32 10.71
C LEU A 284 26.42 -5.17 9.55
N GLY A 285 26.87 -5.25 8.29
CA GLY A 285 26.01 -5.15 7.10
C GLY A 285 25.46 -6.47 6.62
N MET A 286 26.26 -7.53 6.78
CA MET A 286 25.86 -8.88 6.37
C MET A 286 24.84 -9.49 7.33
N LEU A 287 24.92 -9.22 8.63
CA LEU A 287 23.99 -9.78 9.62
C LEU A 287 22.54 -9.33 9.40
N PRO A 288 22.20 -8.03 9.27
CA PRO A 288 20.84 -7.60 8.93
C PRO A 288 20.36 -8.16 7.59
N SER A 289 21.24 -8.23 6.59
CA SER A 289 20.93 -8.80 5.28
C SER A 289 20.61 -10.28 5.36
N MET A 290 21.33 -11.04 6.19
CA MET A 290 21.10 -12.46 6.44
C MET A 290 19.79 -12.69 7.20
N VAL A 291 19.55 -11.90 8.25
CA VAL A 291 18.31 -11.92 9.03
C VAL A 291 17.12 -11.64 8.12
N LEU A 292 17.20 -10.60 7.29
CA LEU A 292 16.18 -10.27 6.31
C LEU A 292 15.98 -11.42 5.30
N SER A 293 17.06 -12.02 4.80
CA SER A 293 16.96 -13.12 3.83
C SER A 293 16.29 -14.37 4.39
N ARG A 294 16.48 -14.66 5.69
CA ARG A 294 15.87 -15.82 6.36
C ARG A 294 14.44 -15.54 6.86
N ALA A 295 14.18 -14.34 7.39
CA ALA A 295 12.90 -14.01 8.02
C ALA A 295 11.84 -13.60 6.99
N SER A 296 11.03 -14.56 6.53
CA SER A 296 9.91 -14.31 5.60
C SER A 296 8.94 -13.23 6.09
N MET A 297 8.68 -13.16 7.40
CA MET A 297 7.83 -12.11 7.99
C MET A 297 8.42 -10.71 7.88
N LEU A 298 9.74 -10.55 8.03
CA LEU A 298 10.37 -9.23 7.86
C LEU A 298 10.37 -8.82 6.40
N ARG A 299 10.60 -9.78 5.49
CA ARG A 299 10.50 -9.55 4.04
C ARG A 299 9.10 -9.10 3.64
N SER A 300 8.07 -9.81 4.07
CA SER A 300 6.68 -9.43 3.73
C SER A 300 6.32 -8.07 4.30
N ARG A 301 6.72 -7.75 5.53
CA ARG A 301 6.50 -6.40 6.12
C ARG A 301 7.23 -5.31 5.34
N PHE A 302 8.49 -5.54 4.97
CA PHE A 302 9.26 -4.57 4.21
C PHE A 302 8.72 -4.40 2.79
N GLN A 303 8.35 -5.50 2.12
CA GLN A 303 7.66 -5.45 0.82
C GLN A 303 6.33 -4.71 0.94
N VAL A 304 5.51 -4.96 1.96
CA VAL A 304 4.26 -4.22 2.22
C VAL A 304 4.52 -2.75 2.50
N TRP A 305 5.62 -2.41 3.18
CA TRP A 305 5.99 -1.02 3.43
C TRP A 305 6.44 -0.29 2.15
N VAL A 306 7.37 -0.89 1.39
CA VAL A 306 7.82 -0.35 0.10
C VAL A 306 6.66 -0.25 -0.87
N THR A 307 5.89 -1.33 -1.04
CA THR A 307 4.71 -1.31 -1.90
C THR A 307 3.70 -0.31 -1.38
N GLY A 308 3.41 -0.24 -0.08
CA GLY A 308 2.51 0.72 0.55
C GLY A 308 2.86 2.18 0.24
N PHE A 309 4.15 2.52 0.29
CA PHE A 309 4.66 3.84 -0.08
C PHE A 309 4.31 4.20 -1.53
N PHE A 310 4.37 3.23 -2.46
CA PHE A 310 3.94 3.41 -3.84
C PHE A 310 2.44 3.22 -4.05
N SER A 311 1.78 2.39 -3.25
CA SER A 311 0.37 2.03 -3.33
C SER A 311 -0.51 3.20 -2.95
N TYR A 312 -0.08 4.06 -2.03
CA TYR A 312 -0.82 5.30 -1.75
C TYR A 312 -1.04 6.15 -3.02
N ARG A 313 -0.09 6.14 -3.97
CA ARG A 313 -0.27 6.78 -5.27
C ARG A 313 -1.12 5.95 -6.23
N ASN A 314 -1.04 4.62 -6.14
CA ASN A 314 -1.80 3.68 -6.97
C ASN A 314 -3.29 3.67 -6.64
N ASN A 315 -3.65 3.63 -5.36
CA ASN A 315 -5.05 3.58 -4.91
C ASN A 315 -5.81 4.79 -5.45
N ARG A 316 -5.16 5.96 -5.50
CA ARG A 316 -5.71 7.18 -6.13
C ARG A 316 -5.87 7.07 -7.64
N ALA A 317 -4.93 6.42 -8.33
CA ALA A 317 -5.02 6.22 -9.77
C ALA A 317 -6.11 5.20 -10.15
N ALA A 318 -6.23 4.10 -9.39
CA ALA A 318 -7.30 3.11 -9.53
C ALA A 318 -8.67 3.74 -9.23
N ALA A 319 -8.78 4.47 -8.11
CA ALA A 319 -9.96 5.24 -7.75
C ALA A 319 -10.33 6.24 -8.86
N ALA A 320 -9.36 7.01 -9.37
CA ALA A 320 -9.61 7.94 -10.47
C ALA A 320 -10.05 7.27 -11.77
N GLY A 321 -9.57 6.04 -12.03
CA GLY A 321 -10.02 5.22 -13.15
C GLY A 321 -11.50 4.83 -13.01
N ILE A 322 -11.91 4.33 -11.84
CA ILE A 322 -13.32 4.01 -11.54
C ILE A 322 -14.16 5.29 -11.58
N ALA A 323 -13.68 6.38 -11.01
CA ALA A 323 -14.35 7.68 -10.99
C ALA A 323 -14.57 8.24 -12.41
N GLY A 324 -13.57 8.14 -13.28
CA GLY A 324 -13.68 8.53 -14.69
C GLY A 324 -14.70 7.67 -15.46
N LEU A 325 -14.85 6.40 -15.09
CA LEU A 325 -15.86 5.50 -15.67
C LEU A 325 -17.28 5.87 -15.22
N VAL A 326 -17.45 6.21 -13.93
CA VAL A 326 -18.75 6.62 -13.39
C VAL A 326 -19.17 8.00 -13.94
N GLY A 327 -18.23 8.93 -14.05
CA GLY A 327 -18.48 10.33 -14.41
C GLY A 327 -18.22 10.73 -15.86
N ASN A 328 -17.79 9.82 -16.74
CA ASN A 328 -17.38 10.13 -18.13
C ASN A 328 -16.38 11.30 -18.24
N CYS A 329 -15.45 11.43 -17.29
CA CYS A 329 -14.49 12.53 -17.22
C CYS A 329 -13.05 12.01 -17.21
N SER A 330 -12.10 12.89 -17.50
CA SER A 330 -10.69 12.52 -17.51
C SER A 330 -10.12 12.33 -16.09
N ILE A 331 -9.11 11.48 -15.93
CA ILE A 331 -8.45 11.23 -14.63
C ILE A 331 -7.97 12.55 -13.95
N PRO A 332 -7.26 13.48 -14.65
CA PRO A 332 -6.81 14.72 -14.03
C PRO A 332 -7.97 15.63 -13.58
N GLU A 333 -9.05 15.66 -14.37
CA GLU A 333 -10.23 16.45 -14.08
C GLU A 333 -10.95 15.93 -12.83
N VAL A 334 -11.23 14.63 -12.75
CA VAL A 334 -11.91 14.04 -11.60
C VAL A 334 -11.07 14.12 -10.33
N MET A 335 -9.74 14.01 -10.44
CA MET A 335 -8.83 14.25 -9.31
C MET A 335 -8.83 15.71 -8.85
N SER A 336 -8.95 16.66 -9.77
CA SER A 336 -9.08 18.09 -9.45
C SER A 336 -10.41 18.38 -8.76
N GLN A 337 -11.52 17.83 -9.26
CA GLN A 337 -12.85 17.94 -8.67
C GLN A 337 -12.87 17.31 -7.28
N ALA A 338 -12.40 16.07 -7.12
CA ALA A 338 -12.37 15.39 -5.84
C ALA A 338 -11.58 16.16 -4.78
N LYS A 339 -10.40 16.72 -5.13
CA LYS A 339 -9.64 17.56 -4.20
C LYS A 339 -10.40 18.79 -3.73
N LYS A 340 -11.20 19.43 -4.60
CA LYS A 340 -11.99 20.61 -4.25
C LYS A 340 -13.24 20.27 -3.43
N ARG A 341 -13.79 19.08 -3.65
CA ARG A 341 -15.10 18.66 -3.11
C ARG A 341 -15.01 17.71 -1.93
N PHE A 342 -13.83 17.20 -1.58
CA PHE A 342 -13.69 16.29 -0.44
C PHE A 342 -13.95 16.99 0.90
N ARG A 343 -15.04 16.59 1.55
CA ARG A 343 -15.49 17.13 2.83
C ARG A 343 -15.67 16.01 3.83
N CYS A 344 -15.54 16.34 5.12
CA CYS A 344 -15.86 15.44 6.22
C CYS A 344 -16.55 16.19 7.35
N VAL A 345 -17.31 15.46 8.14
CA VAL A 345 -17.98 15.94 9.35
C VAL A 345 -17.31 15.34 10.58
N ASP A 346 -17.15 16.15 11.63
CA ASP A 346 -16.77 15.63 12.94
C ASP A 346 -18.00 14.94 13.53
N PHE A 347 -17.87 13.67 13.92
CA PHE A 347 -19.00 12.91 14.46
C PHE A 347 -19.68 13.61 15.65
N SER A 348 -18.94 14.38 16.46
CA SER A 348 -19.50 15.13 17.60
C SER A 348 -20.52 16.20 17.21
N ARG A 349 -20.57 16.60 15.93
CA ARG A 349 -21.52 17.56 15.38
C ARG A 349 -22.78 16.91 14.80
N LEU A 350 -22.83 15.58 14.74
CA LEU A 350 -24.00 14.84 14.29
C LEU A 350 -24.95 14.57 15.46
N ASP A 351 -26.22 14.53 15.12
CA ASP A 351 -27.35 14.13 15.93
C ASP A 351 -28.10 12.94 15.30
N ARG A 352 -29.04 12.40 16.07
CA ARG A 352 -29.85 11.25 15.66
C ARG A 352 -30.85 11.60 14.55
N GLN A 353 -31.39 12.82 14.56
CA GLN A 353 -32.35 13.31 13.58
C GLN A 353 -31.74 13.38 12.17
N GLU A 354 -30.45 13.64 12.02
CA GLU A 354 -29.81 13.60 10.69
C GLU A 354 -29.88 12.22 10.04
N LEU A 355 -29.91 11.13 10.82
CA LEU A 355 -30.04 9.76 10.29
C LEU A 355 -31.48 9.30 10.10
N SER A 356 -32.48 10.07 10.55
CA SER A 356 -33.89 9.67 10.54
C SER A 356 -34.54 9.69 9.15
N THR A 357 -33.94 10.40 8.19
CA THR A 357 -34.52 10.58 6.85
C THR A 357 -33.42 10.68 5.80
N ASN A 358 -33.70 10.11 4.63
CA ASN A 358 -32.85 10.24 3.44
C ASN A 358 -33.06 11.57 2.70
N LYS A 359 -33.99 12.42 3.15
CA LYS A 359 -34.25 13.70 2.49
C LYS A 359 -33.02 14.61 2.58
N PRO A 360 -32.60 15.21 1.46
CA PRO A 360 -31.56 16.24 1.45
C PRO A 360 -31.84 17.32 2.48
N SER A 361 -30.81 17.73 3.22
CA SER A 361 -30.91 18.88 4.12
C SER A 361 -29.69 19.79 3.94
N PRO A 362 -29.88 21.05 3.50
CA PRO A 362 -28.78 22.00 3.39
C PRO A 362 -28.03 22.23 4.71
N THR A 363 -28.72 22.08 5.85
CA THR A 363 -28.09 22.21 7.18
C THR A 363 -27.09 21.09 7.45
N CYS A 364 -27.31 19.87 6.94
CA CYS A 364 -26.35 18.78 7.10
C CYS A 364 -25.04 19.06 6.37
N PHE A 365 -25.09 19.76 5.23
CA PHE A 365 -23.90 20.12 4.47
C PHE A 365 -23.02 21.15 5.18
N THR A 366 -23.62 22.07 5.96
CA THR A 366 -22.85 23.05 6.77
C THR A 366 -22.17 22.40 8.00
N LEU A 367 -22.57 21.17 8.36
CA LEU A 367 -21.87 20.36 9.37
C LEU A 367 -20.52 19.83 8.85
N SER A 368 -20.36 19.65 7.54
CA SER A 368 -19.10 19.20 6.97
C SER A 368 -18.15 20.35 6.65
N ARG A 369 -16.85 20.07 6.65
CA ARG A 369 -15.79 21.00 6.25
C ARG A 369 -14.90 20.35 5.20
N HIS A 370 -14.30 21.18 4.36
CA HIS A 370 -13.26 20.74 3.43
C HIS A 370 -12.06 20.18 4.19
N ILE A 371 -11.54 19.04 3.74
CA ILE A 371 -10.32 18.46 4.28
C ILE A 371 -9.42 17.92 3.17
N LYS A 372 -8.15 17.69 3.49
CA LYS A 372 -7.21 17.04 2.55
C LYS A 372 -7.57 15.55 2.42
N LEU A 373 -7.50 15.03 1.19
CA LEU A 373 -7.60 13.59 0.92
C LEU A 373 -6.56 12.80 1.74
N GLY A 374 -7.02 11.75 2.43
CA GLY A 374 -6.21 10.97 3.37
C GLY A 374 -6.21 11.51 4.80
N CYS A 375 -7.07 12.48 5.12
CA CYS A 375 -7.29 12.96 6.49
C CYS A 375 -8.67 12.60 7.05
N CYS A 376 -9.48 11.85 6.29
CA CYS A 376 -10.74 11.30 6.78
C CYS A 376 -10.45 9.99 7.51
N ASP A 377 -11.02 9.79 8.70
CA ASP A 377 -10.85 8.55 9.43
C ASP A 377 -11.65 7.43 8.80
N ALA A 378 -12.95 7.65 8.57
CA ALA A 378 -13.84 6.61 8.10
C ALA A 378 -14.78 7.10 7.01
N PHE A 379 -14.95 6.27 5.99
CA PHE A 379 -16.09 6.36 5.08
C PHE A 379 -17.26 5.59 5.68
N ILE A 380 -18.42 6.23 5.84
CA ILE A 380 -19.62 5.60 6.39
C ILE A 380 -20.49 5.08 5.26
N SER A 381 -20.53 3.76 5.09
CA SER A 381 -21.41 3.08 4.14
C SER A 381 -22.60 2.48 4.88
N HIS A 382 -23.82 2.79 4.43
CA HIS A 382 -25.04 2.35 5.09
C HIS A 382 -26.26 2.42 4.14
N SER A 383 -27.33 1.68 4.45
CA SER A 383 -28.62 1.86 3.77
C SER A 383 -29.50 2.85 4.51
N TRP A 384 -30.13 3.76 3.76
CA TRP A 384 -31.13 4.68 4.29
C TRP A 384 -32.46 3.99 4.67
N HIS A 385 -32.69 2.77 4.19
CA HIS A 385 -33.92 1.99 4.49
C HIS A 385 -33.79 1.15 5.76
N ASP A 386 -32.59 1.01 6.31
CA ASP A 386 -32.39 0.35 7.59
C ASP A 386 -32.82 1.26 8.75
N ASP A 387 -33.19 0.64 9.87
CA ASP A 387 -33.71 1.30 11.07
C ASP A 387 -32.75 2.40 11.59
N ALA A 388 -33.23 3.65 11.57
CA ALA A 388 -32.46 4.81 12.00
C ALA A 388 -32.05 4.77 13.49
N PRO A 389 -32.92 4.38 14.45
CA PRO A 389 -32.51 4.12 15.83
C PRO A 389 -31.31 3.17 15.96
N ALA A 390 -31.41 1.96 15.39
CA ALA A 390 -30.35 0.95 15.45
C ALA A 390 -29.05 1.46 14.81
N LYS A 391 -29.16 2.18 13.70
CA LYS A 391 -28.03 2.82 13.02
C LYS A 391 -27.32 3.85 13.91
N TRP A 392 -28.07 4.74 14.57
CA TRP A 392 -27.49 5.75 15.46
C TRP A 392 -26.78 5.11 16.66
N GLU A 393 -27.37 4.07 17.25
CA GLU A 393 -26.77 3.30 18.34
C GLU A 393 -25.47 2.63 17.89
N ALA A 394 -25.48 1.98 16.72
CA ALA A 394 -24.28 1.38 16.13
C ALA A 394 -23.17 2.38 15.85
N MET A 395 -23.53 3.53 15.29
CA MET A 395 -22.61 4.64 15.02
C MET A 395 -22.00 5.20 16.30
N THR A 396 -22.81 5.38 17.35
CA THR A 396 -22.36 5.87 18.66
C THR A 396 -21.43 4.87 19.34
N TRP A 397 -21.74 3.58 19.24
CA TRP A 397 -20.86 2.52 19.75
C TRP A 397 -19.51 2.52 19.03
N TRP A 398 -19.51 2.54 17.69
CA TRP A 398 -18.26 2.62 16.91
C TRP A 398 -17.44 3.86 17.27
N LYS A 399 -18.09 5.03 17.38
CA LYS A 399 -17.47 6.27 17.84
C LYS A 399 -16.78 6.09 19.19
N SER A 400 -17.41 5.41 20.15
CA SER A 400 -16.81 5.17 21.47
C SER A 400 -15.54 4.31 21.38
N MET A 401 -15.56 3.26 20.54
CA MET A 401 -14.39 2.40 20.27
C MET A 401 -13.25 3.18 19.61
N PHE A 402 -13.59 4.03 18.63
CA PHE A 402 -12.63 4.92 17.99
C PHE A 402 -12.03 5.90 18.99
N GLN A 403 -12.85 6.57 19.81
CA GLN A 403 -12.41 7.53 20.82
C GLN A 403 -11.48 6.89 21.86
N ASN A 404 -11.81 5.68 22.32
CA ASN A 404 -10.96 4.95 23.26
C ASN A 404 -9.58 4.65 22.68
N SER A 405 -9.50 4.31 21.39
CA SER A 405 -8.23 3.99 20.73
C SER A 405 -7.42 5.22 20.27
N ARG A 406 -8.09 6.32 19.88
CA ARG A 406 -7.45 7.50 19.25
C ARG A 406 -7.49 8.77 20.10
N GLN A 407 -8.20 8.77 21.22
CA GLN A 407 -8.34 9.90 22.14
C GLN A 407 -8.91 11.18 21.50
N ARG A 408 -9.77 11.02 20.47
CA ARG A 408 -10.48 12.12 19.80
C ARG A 408 -11.73 11.63 19.06
N SER A 409 -12.65 12.55 18.75
CA SER A 409 -13.79 12.27 17.87
C SER A 409 -13.33 11.90 16.45
N PRO A 410 -13.98 10.94 15.76
CA PRO A 410 -13.66 10.61 14.38
C PRO A 410 -14.14 11.69 13.40
N MET A 411 -13.32 11.96 12.38
CA MET A 411 -13.69 12.71 11.19
C MET A 411 -14.21 11.75 10.14
N ILE A 412 -15.48 11.85 9.78
CA ILE A 412 -16.13 10.87 8.91
C ILE A 412 -16.62 11.49 7.61
N TRP A 413 -16.62 10.69 6.56
CA TRP A 413 -17.35 10.99 5.34
C TRP A 413 -18.71 10.31 5.43
N LEU A 414 -19.77 11.12 5.41
CA LEU A 414 -21.17 10.69 5.44
C LEU A 414 -21.89 11.38 4.29
N ASP A 415 -22.49 10.61 3.40
CA ASP A 415 -23.12 11.05 2.15
C ASP A 415 -24.00 12.31 2.32
N LYS A 416 -24.95 12.29 3.26
CA LYS A 416 -25.88 13.40 3.51
C LYS A 416 -25.21 14.69 3.96
N CYS A 417 -24.05 14.60 4.60
CA CYS A 417 -23.29 15.76 5.06
C CYS A 417 -22.21 16.20 4.07
N CYS A 418 -21.68 15.29 3.26
CA CYS A 418 -20.48 15.51 2.47
C CYS A 418 -20.76 15.68 0.97
N ILE A 419 -21.94 15.26 0.49
CA ILE A 419 -22.41 15.49 -0.88
C ILE A 419 -23.15 16.82 -0.94
N ASP A 420 -22.75 17.66 -1.88
CA ASP A 420 -23.48 18.87 -2.26
C ASP A 420 -24.76 18.47 -2.99
N GLN A 421 -25.89 18.68 -2.32
CA GLN A 421 -27.21 18.31 -2.82
C GLN A 421 -27.64 19.14 -4.03
N SER A 422 -26.96 20.27 -4.29
CA SER A 422 -27.19 21.06 -5.51
C SER A 422 -26.48 20.49 -6.75
N ASP A 423 -25.51 19.60 -6.55
CA ASP A 423 -24.68 19.03 -7.62
C ASP A 423 -24.23 17.61 -7.24
N ILE A 424 -25.22 16.74 -7.05
CA ILE A 424 -25.03 15.35 -6.59
C ILE A 424 -24.15 14.57 -7.59
N GLU A 425 -24.33 14.80 -8.89
CA GLU A 425 -23.60 14.07 -9.93
C GLU A 425 -22.09 14.35 -9.91
N ALA A 426 -21.67 15.57 -9.57
CA ALA A 426 -20.26 15.92 -9.43
C ALA A 426 -19.59 15.29 -8.20
N ASP A 427 -20.33 15.02 -7.14
CA ASP A 427 -19.81 14.29 -5.98
C ASP A 427 -19.84 12.78 -6.18
N LEU A 428 -20.91 12.23 -6.77
CA LEU A 428 -21.03 10.79 -7.03
C LEU A 428 -19.93 10.29 -7.98
N ARG A 429 -19.52 11.08 -8.98
CA ARG A 429 -18.36 10.72 -9.82
C ARG A 429 -17.05 10.70 -9.03
N CYS A 430 -16.91 11.50 -7.97
CA CYS A 430 -15.71 11.56 -7.14
C CYS A 430 -15.68 10.50 -6.04
N LEU A 431 -16.77 9.75 -5.85
CA LEU A 431 -16.94 8.80 -4.75
C LEU A 431 -15.81 7.77 -4.61
N PRO A 432 -15.28 7.16 -5.69
CA PRO A 432 -14.13 6.25 -5.56
C PRO A 432 -12.89 6.93 -5.00
N ILE A 433 -12.67 8.21 -5.32
CA ILE A 433 -11.55 9.00 -4.81
C ILE A 433 -11.81 9.39 -3.35
N PHE A 434 -13.05 9.72 -2.99
CA PHE A 434 -13.45 9.98 -1.61
C PHE A 434 -13.20 8.76 -0.71
N LEU A 435 -13.61 7.57 -1.16
CA LEU A 435 -13.29 6.29 -0.51
C LEU A 435 -11.78 6.10 -0.33
N SER A 436 -10.97 6.35 -1.37
CA SER A 436 -9.50 6.30 -1.28
C SER A 436 -8.89 7.35 -0.34
N GLY A 437 -9.67 8.38 0.01
CA GLY A 437 -9.30 9.46 0.92
C GLY A 437 -9.58 9.16 2.39
N CYS A 438 -10.20 8.03 2.71
CA CYS A 438 -10.54 7.57 4.05
C CYS A 438 -9.57 6.47 4.53
N HIS A 439 -9.33 6.38 5.85
CA HIS A 439 -8.45 5.34 6.41
C HIS A 439 -9.13 3.98 6.54
N GLU A 440 -10.43 3.97 6.85
CA GLU A 440 -11.23 2.75 6.95
C GLU A 440 -12.61 2.93 6.30
N LEU A 441 -13.25 1.80 5.97
CA LEU A 441 -14.64 1.73 5.56
C LEU A 441 -15.46 1.15 6.73
N VAL A 442 -16.44 1.90 7.21
CA VAL A 442 -17.34 1.44 8.27
C VAL A 442 -18.70 1.17 7.65
N VAL A 443 -19.08 -0.10 7.66
CA VAL A 443 -20.31 -0.60 7.06
C VAL A 443 -21.34 -0.85 8.16
N PHE A 444 -22.38 -0.04 8.20
CA PHE A 444 -23.54 -0.29 9.05
C PHE A 444 -24.54 -1.16 8.31
N CYS A 445 -24.44 -2.47 8.53
CA CYS A 445 -25.10 -3.49 7.74
C CYS A 445 -26.42 -3.91 8.37
N GLY A 446 -27.54 -3.37 7.90
CA GLY A 446 -28.87 -3.88 8.21
C GLY A 446 -29.46 -4.74 7.09
N PRO A 447 -30.69 -5.24 7.27
CA PRO A 447 -31.33 -6.17 6.33
C PRO A 447 -31.43 -5.66 4.89
N THR A 448 -31.41 -4.35 4.67
CA THR A 448 -31.50 -3.75 3.32
C THR A 448 -30.14 -3.32 2.76
N TYR A 449 -29.04 -3.45 3.49
CA TYR A 449 -27.73 -2.96 3.03
C TYR A 449 -27.29 -3.62 1.71
N LEU A 450 -27.36 -4.94 1.64
CA LEU A 450 -26.92 -5.69 0.46
C LEU A 450 -27.88 -5.60 -0.73
N SER A 451 -29.08 -5.05 -0.56
CA SER A 451 -30.00 -4.77 -1.65
C SER A 451 -29.82 -3.37 -2.24
N ARG A 452 -28.81 -2.60 -1.81
CA ARG A 452 -28.52 -1.26 -2.33
C ARG A 452 -27.29 -1.28 -3.20
N LEU A 453 -27.45 -1.01 -4.49
CA LEU A 453 -26.35 -1.12 -5.45
C LEU A 453 -25.19 -0.17 -5.14
N TRP A 454 -25.49 1.06 -4.68
CA TRP A 454 -24.46 2.01 -4.24
C TRP A 454 -23.64 1.51 -3.04
N CYS A 455 -24.28 0.87 -2.07
CA CYS A 455 -23.60 0.31 -0.89
C CYS A 455 -22.63 -0.81 -1.30
N ILE A 456 -23.06 -1.71 -2.18
CA ILE A 456 -22.20 -2.76 -2.73
C ILE A 456 -21.04 -2.16 -3.52
N MET A 457 -21.32 -1.12 -4.32
CA MET A 457 -20.29 -0.45 -5.11
C MET A 457 -19.26 0.26 -4.22
N GLU A 458 -19.64 0.82 -3.08
CA GLU A 458 -18.70 1.39 -2.10
C GLU A 458 -17.79 0.30 -1.51
N LEU A 459 -18.38 -0.81 -1.04
CA LEU A 459 -17.64 -1.96 -0.51
C LEU A 459 -16.66 -2.52 -1.53
N PHE A 460 -17.16 -2.80 -2.74
CA PHE A 460 -16.36 -3.34 -3.83
C PHE A 460 -15.25 -2.36 -4.23
N THR A 461 -15.58 -1.08 -4.42
CA THR A 461 -14.61 -0.05 -4.80
C THR A 461 -13.51 0.05 -3.77
N PHE A 462 -13.83 0.03 -2.48
CA PHE A 462 -12.85 0.11 -1.39
C PHE A 462 -11.82 -1.02 -1.45
N VAL A 463 -12.26 -2.27 -1.67
CA VAL A 463 -11.34 -3.40 -1.86
C VAL A 463 -10.53 -3.26 -3.15
N HIS A 464 -11.19 -2.90 -4.25
CA HIS A 464 -10.57 -2.87 -5.57
C HIS A 464 -9.53 -1.75 -5.74
N ILE A 465 -9.69 -0.64 -5.03
CA ILE A 465 -8.66 0.42 -5.00
C ILE A 465 -7.45 0.02 -4.15
N GLY A 466 -7.39 -1.19 -3.59
CA GLY A 466 -6.23 -1.72 -2.88
C GLY A 466 -6.23 -1.47 -1.37
N CYS A 467 -7.37 -1.11 -0.78
CA CYS A 467 -7.52 -1.12 0.67
C CYS A 467 -7.62 -2.57 1.18
N LYS A 468 -7.20 -2.80 2.41
CA LYS A 468 -7.12 -4.15 2.98
C LYS A 468 -8.46 -4.54 3.61
N LEU A 469 -8.80 -5.82 3.57
CA LEU A 469 -10.06 -6.32 4.13
C LEU A 469 -10.21 -6.04 5.64
N HIS A 470 -9.10 -6.00 6.40
CA HIS A 470 -9.14 -5.64 7.83
C HIS A 470 -9.33 -4.14 8.10
N GLU A 471 -9.32 -3.31 7.06
CA GLU A 471 -9.68 -1.88 7.14
C GLU A 471 -11.20 -1.69 6.89
N ILE A 472 -11.96 -2.78 6.75
CA ILE A 472 -13.43 -2.77 6.65
C ILE A 472 -14.02 -3.23 7.97
N ASN A 473 -14.73 -2.32 8.65
CA ASN A 473 -15.45 -2.59 9.89
C ASN A 473 -16.93 -2.79 9.58
N VAL A 474 -17.40 -4.03 9.57
CA VAL A 474 -18.83 -4.34 9.41
C VAL A 474 -19.51 -4.42 10.77
N ILE A 475 -20.50 -3.56 10.99
CA ILE A 475 -21.28 -3.48 12.23
C ILE A 475 -22.73 -3.82 11.89
N PRO A 476 -23.26 -4.96 12.39
CA PRO A 476 -24.63 -5.36 12.11
C PRO A 476 -25.63 -4.40 12.78
N LEU A 477 -26.69 -4.05 12.06
CA LEU A 477 -27.82 -3.28 12.60
C LEU A 477 -28.90 -4.24 13.08
N LEU A 478 -29.07 -4.32 14.39
CA LEU A 478 -30.00 -5.23 15.05
C LEU A 478 -31.03 -4.38 15.79
N ARG A 479 -32.30 -4.43 15.39
CA ARG A 479 -33.37 -3.67 16.03
C ARG A 479 -33.71 -4.27 17.39
N ARG A 480 -34.00 -3.40 18.37
CA ARG A 480 -34.47 -3.82 19.69
C ARG A 480 -35.73 -4.68 19.53
N GLY A 481 -35.74 -5.87 20.14
CA GLY A 481 -36.85 -6.83 20.03
C GLY A 481 -36.85 -7.72 18.77
N HIS A 482 -36.04 -7.42 17.76
CA HIS A 482 -35.99 -8.18 16.48
C HIS A 482 -34.59 -8.76 16.18
N ILE A 483 -33.72 -8.88 17.18
CA ILE A 483 -32.32 -9.29 17.03
C ILE A 483 -32.17 -10.61 16.26
N ALA A 484 -32.98 -11.62 16.58
CA ALA A 484 -32.90 -12.93 15.94
C ALA A 484 -33.34 -12.88 14.47
N GLU A 485 -34.40 -12.12 14.18
CA GLU A 485 -34.93 -11.88 12.84
C GLU A 485 -33.89 -11.14 11.97
N ASP A 486 -33.36 -10.02 12.45
CA ASP A 486 -32.37 -9.22 11.73
C ASP A 486 -31.08 -10.01 11.47
N ARG A 487 -30.63 -10.83 12.44
CA ARG A 487 -29.47 -11.70 12.26
C ARG A 487 -29.73 -12.77 11.20
N ALA A 488 -30.92 -13.36 11.18
CA ALA A 488 -31.28 -14.34 10.16
C ALA A 488 -31.34 -13.69 8.77
N ALA A 489 -31.96 -12.51 8.65
CA ALA A 489 -32.04 -11.75 7.40
C ALA A 489 -30.65 -11.34 6.88
N LEU A 490 -29.77 -10.87 7.77
CA LEU A 490 -28.38 -10.57 7.40
C LEU A 490 -27.65 -11.81 6.90
N ARG A 491 -27.74 -12.93 7.62
CA ARG A 491 -27.11 -14.18 7.20
C ARG A 491 -27.62 -14.63 5.83
N ASP A 492 -28.92 -14.56 5.61
CA ASP A 492 -29.55 -14.94 4.35
C ASP A 492 -29.08 -14.04 3.19
N SER A 493 -29.08 -12.72 3.39
CA SER A 493 -28.64 -11.76 2.36
C SER A 493 -27.15 -11.91 1.99
N PHE A 494 -26.29 -12.31 2.93
CA PHE A 494 -24.88 -12.59 2.66
C PHE A 494 -24.69 -13.87 1.84
N LEU A 495 -25.42 -14.94 2.17
CA LEU A 495 -25.32 -16.22 1.48
C LEU A 495 -25.90 -16.15 0.06
N ASN A 496 -27.01 -15.43 -0.09
CA ASN A 496 -27.79 -15.36 -1.32
C ASN A 496 -27.59 -14.03 -2.07
N PHE A 497 -26.45 -13.37 -1.86
CA PHE A 497 -26.15 -12.11 -2.53
C PHE A 497 -26.18 -12.26 -4.05
N ASP A 498 -26.91 -11.36 -4.71
CA ASP A 498 -26.95 -11.22 -6.16
C ASP A 498 -27.17 -9.74 -6.52
N VAL A 499 -26.27 -9.20 -7.33
CA VAL A 499 -26.29 -7.81 -7.81
C VAL A 499 -27.56 -7.48 -8.59
N MET A 500 -28.19 -8.45 -9.26
CA MET A 500 -29.45 -8.22 -10.00
C MET A 500 -30.62 -7.87 -9.07
N ASN A 501 -30.57 -8.35 -7.83
CA ASN A 501 -31.56 -8.05 -6.79
C ASN A 501 -31.28 -6.72 -6.07
N CYS A 502 -30.20 -6.01 -6.41
CA CYS A 502 -29.91 -4.71 -5.85
C CYS A 502 -30.71 -3.60 -6.53
N ASP A 503 -31.08 -2.57 -5.76
CA ASP A 503 -31.84 -1.41 -6.24
C ASP A 503 -31.07 -0.09 -6.07
N CYS A 504 -31.41 0.85 -6.96
CA CYS A 504 -31.04 2.26 -6.86
C CYS A 504 -32.30 3.10 -6.63
N PHE A 505 -32.13 4.33 -6.17
CA PHE A 505 -33.24 5.29 -6.15
C PHE A 505 -33.71 5.64 -7.57
N ASN A 506 -32.77 5.76 -8.51
CA ASN A 506 -33.03 6.01 -9.93
C ASN A 506 -32.73 4.73 -10.74
N THR A 507 -33.72 4.26 -11.50
CA THR A 507 -33.58 3.07 -12.37
C THR A 507 -32.50 3.28 -13.43
N ALA A 508 -32.36 4.48 -13.99
CA ALA A 508 -31.30 4.77 -14.96
C ALA A 508 -29.91 4.65 -14.34
N ASP A 509 -29.75 4.98 -13.06
CA ASP A 509 -28.50 4.77 -12.33
C ASP A 509 -28.24 3.29 -12.09
N LYS A 510 -29.29 2.50 -11.77
CA LYS A 510 -29.18 1.03 -11.67
C LYS A 510 -28.66 0.45 -12.98
N ASP A 511 -29.29 0.75 -14.10
CA ASP A 511 -28.90 0.24 -15.41
C ASP A 511 -27.47 0.67 -15.78
N LYS A 512 -27.12 1.94 -15.53
CA LYS A 512 -25.77 2.46 -15.76
C LYS A 512 -24.73 1.74 -14.91
N MET A 513 -25.01 1.47 -13.63
CA MET A 513 -24.09 0.78 -12.74
C MET A 513 -23.94 -0.70 -13.09
N LEU A 514 -25.03 -1.39 -13.44
CA LEU A 514 -24.98 -2.78 -13.91
C LEU A 514 -24.19 -2.90 -15.22
N ASP A 515 -24.38 -1.97 -16.16
CA ASP A 515 -23.57 -1.88 -17.40
C ASP A 515 -22.08 -1.67 -17.09
N ILE A 516 -21.78 -0.82 -16.09
CA ILE A 516 -20.41 -0.60 -15.61
C ILE A 516 -19.83 -1.91 -15.03
N ILE A 517 -20.55 -2.58 -14.14
CA ILE A 517 -20.11 -3.83 -13.50
C ILE A 517 -19.90 -4.90 -14.57
N GLN A 518 -20.90 -5.16 -15.41
CA GLN A 518 -20.80 -6.17 -16.47
C GLN A 518 -19.63 -5.89 -17.41
N THR A 519 -19.39 -4.62 -17.76
CA THR A 519 -18.25 -4.28 -18.62
C THR A 519 -16.91 -4.45 -17.92
N ALA A 520 -16.84 -4.18 -16.62
CA ALA A 520 -15.62 -4.32 -15.84
C ALA A 520 -15.22 -5.78 -15.59
N PHE A 521 -16.20 -6.66 -15.39
CA PHE A 521 -15.99 -8.05 -14.99
C PHE A 521 -16.25 -9.06 -16.10
N GLY A 522 -16.80 -8.62 -17.24
CA GLY A 522 -17.23 -9.50 -18.32
C GLY A 522 -18.63 -10.06 -18.10
N ASP A 523 -18.92 -10.52 -16.87
CA ASP A 523 -20.25 -10.95 -16.46
C ASP A 523 -20.57 -10.55 -15.00
N LEU A 524 -21.86 -10.58 -14.65
CA LEU A 524 -22.34 -10.21 -13.33
C LEU A 524 -22.12 -11.31 -12.28
N GLU A 525 -21.91 -12.56 -12.69
CA GLU A 525 -21.68 -13.66 -11.75
C GLU A 525 -20.27 -13.60 -11.16
N GLN A 526 -19.25 -13.25 -11.95
CA GLN A 526 -17.90 -12.95 -11.49
C GLN A 526 -17.88 -11.79 -10.50
N PHE A 527 -18.76 -10.80 -10.69
CA PHE A 527 -18.95 -9.74 -9.71
C PHE A 527 -19.59 -10.26 -8.42
N ASN A 528 -20.65 -11.06 -8.53
CA ASN A 528 -21.29 -11.72 -7.39
C ASN A 528 -20.29 -12.57 -6.60
N ASP A 529 -19.48 -13.40 -7.26
CA ASP A 529 -18.44 -14.22 -6.66
C ASP A 529 -17.37 -13.37 -5.95
N SER A 530 -16.97 -12.26 -6.57
CA SER A 530 -16.03 -11.31 -5.97
C SER A 530 -16.59 -10.69 -4.69
N VAL A 531 -17.85 -10.24 -4.71
CA VAL A 531 -18.51 -9.66 -3.53
C VAL A 531 -18.72 -10.72 -2.46
N ARG A 532 -19.20 -11.92 -2.80
CA ARG A 532 -19.35 -13.05 -1.86
C ARG A 532 -18.01 -13.43 -1.23
N SER A 533 -16.92 -13.44 -1.99
CA SER A 533 -15.57 -13.66 -1.44
C SER A 533 -15.20 -12.59 -0.42
N ILE A 534 -15.40 -11.30 -0.76
CA ILE A 534 -15.17 -10.18 0.17
C ILE A 534 -15.99 -10.37 1.45
N LEU A 535 -17.28 -10.69 1.32
CA LEU A 535 -18.19 -10.88 2.46
C LEU A 535 -17.83 -12.10 3.32
N ASN A 536 -17.29 -13.16 2.74
CA ASN A 536 -16.82 -14.35 3.47
C ASN A 536 -15.49 -14.09 4.20
N ASP A 537 -14.60 -13.33 3.58
CA ASP A 537 -13.28 -13.01 4.14
C ASP A 537 -13.35 -11.92 5.23
N ILE A 538 -14.30 -10.99 5.09
CA ILE A 538 -14.69 -10.11 6.19
C ILE A 538 -15.41 -10.99 7.19
N ASP A 539 -14.71 -11.38 8.25
CA ASP A 539 -15.20 -12.22 9.34
C ASP A 539 -16.31 -11.54 10.17
N TRP A 540 -17.42 -11.19 9.52
CA TRP A 540 -18.53 -10.42 10.08
C TRP A 540 -19.23 -11.21 11.20
N MET A 541 -19.17 -12.55 11.15
CA MET A 541 -19.63 -13.42 12.21
C MET A 541 -18.79 -13.31 13.48
N ARG A 542 -17.47 -13.09 13.39
CA ARG A 542 -16.67 -12.74 14.58
C ARG A 542 -17.09 -11.40 15.18
N THR A 543 -17.47 -10.43 14.36
CA THR A 543 -17.98 -9.15 14.88
C THR A 543 -19.33 -9.34 15.58
N CYS A 544 -20.19 -10.21 15.07
CA CYS A 544 -21.48 -10.54 15.69
C CYS A 544 -21.36 -11.30 17.02
N THR A 545 -20.33 -12.15 17.15
CA THR A 545 -20.12 -13.02 18.33
C THR A 545 -19.33 -12.35 19.44
N ARG A 546 -18.50 -11.34 19.13
CA ARG A 546 -17.94 -10.43 20.14
C ARG A 546 -19.04 -9.57 20.70
N GLU A 547 -19.81 -10.15 21.62
CA GLU A 547 -20.81 -9.56 22.51
C GLU A 547 -20.99 -8.06 22.29
N TRP A 548 -21.68 -7.74 21.20
CA TRP A 548 -22.65 -6.65 21.14
C TRP A 548 -23.78 -7.05 22.11
N GLN A 549 -23.42 -7.24 23.38
CA GLN A 549 -24.39 -7.28 24.44
C GLN A 549 -24.93 -5.87 24.45
N TRP A 550 -26.19 -5.75 24.06
CA TRP A 550 -27.09 -4.80 24.68
C TRP A 550 -26.97 -4.97 26.20
N ARG A 551 -25.88 -4.48 26.81
CA ARG A 551 -26.02 -3.86 28.11
C ARG A 551 -26.86 -2.65 27.78
N ASP A 552 -28.18 -2.86 27.81
CA ASP A 552 -29.11 -1.76 27.77
C ASP A 552 -28.55 -0.73 28.76
N PRO A 553 -28.10 0.44 28.30
CA PRO A 553 -27.55 1.44 29.22
C PRO A 553 -28.61 1.89 30.24
N TYR A 554 -29.86 1.46 30.05
CA TYR A 554 -31.00 1.63 30.95
C TYR A 554 -31.54 0.31 31.53
N ALA A 555 -30.89 -0.84 31.31
CA ALA A 555 -31.18 -2.01 32.13
C ALA A 555 -30.84 -1.58 33.55
N VAL A 556 -31.89 -1.49 34.38
CA VAL A 556 -31.74 -1.41 35.83
C VAL A 556 -30.75 -2.50 36.18
N PRO A 557 -29.64 -2.19 36.89
CA PRO A 557 -28.73 -3.21 37.36
C PRO A 557 -29.57 -4.29 38.01
N ASP A 558 -29.52 -5.50 37.48
CA ASP A 558 -30.11 -6.62 38.17
C ASP A 558 -29.33 -6.75 39.48
N ASP A 559 -29.94 -6.37 40.62
CA ASP A 559 -29.36 -6.45 41.96
C ASP A 559 -28.96 -7.89 42.35
N SER A 560 -29.20 -8.86 41.47
CA SER A 560 -28.55 -10.16 41.51
C SER A 560 -27.01 -10.02 41.70
N PRO A 561 -26.42 -10.70 42.70
CA PRO A 561 -25.00 -10.60 42.98
C PRO A 561 -24.19 -11.06 41.76
N ILE A 562 -23.31 -10.17 41.29
CA ILE A 562 -22.37 -10.44 40.19
C ILE A 562 -21.65 -11.76 40.49
N PRO A 563 -21.78 -12.81 39.66
CA PRO A 563 -20.98 -14.00 39.83
C PRO A 563 -19.51 -13.60 39.71
N SER A 564 -18.73 -13.97 40.73
CA SER A 564 -17.32 -13.62 40.83
C SER A 564 -16.58 -13.99 39.55
N ILE A 565 -16.03 -12.98 38.88
CA ILE A 565 -15.19 -13.16 37.70
C ILE A 565 -14.02 -14.06 38.10
N PRO A 566 -13.83 -15.24 37.47
CA PRO A 566 -12.67 -16.07 37.72
C PRO A 566 -11.41 -15.26 37.43
N SER A 567 -10.52 -15.18 38.41
CA SER A 567 -9.22 -14.54 38.24
C SER A 567 -8.50 -15.14 37.02
N PRO A 568 -7.84 -14.32 36.19
CA PRO A 568 -7.13 -14.82 35.03
C PRO A 568 -6.03 -15.76 35.50
N LYS A 569 -6.21 -17.06 35.22
CA LYS A 569 -5.15 -18.06 35.40
C LYS A 569 -3.97 -17.62 34.53
N LYS A 570 -2.90 -17.17 35.17
CA LYS A 570 -1.58 -17.03 34.54
C LYS A 570 -1.17 -18.42 34.06
N HIS A 571 -1.39 -18.71 32.77
CA HIS A 571 -0.66 -19.76 32.09
C HIS A 571 0.78 -19.26 31.89
N PHE A 572 1.61 -19.50 32.90
CA PHE A 572 3.05 -19.53 32.72
C PHE A 572 3.39 -20.78 31.90
N LEU A 573 4.16 -20.56 30.82
CA LEU A 573 4.78 -21.61 30.02
C LEU A 573 5.92 -22.23 30.83
N ASP A 574 5.66 -23.34 31.51
CA ASP A 574 6.70 -24.28 31.92
C ASP A 574 7.03 -25.19 30.72
N LEU A 575 7.98 -24.75 29.90
CA LEU A 575 8.68 -25.61 28.96
C LEU A 575 9.79 -26.35 29.73
N ASN A 576 9.45 -27.54 30.23
CA ASN A 576 10.43 -28.54 30.65
C ASN A 576 11.18 -29.04 29.41
N VAL A 577 12.44 -28.61 29.28
CA VAL A 577 13.44 -29.30 28.47
C VAL A 577 14.01 -30.43 29.32
N THR A 578 13.73 -31.67 28.92
CA THR A 578 14.48 -32.85 29.37
C THR A 578 14.87 -33.65 28.12
N MET A 579 16.19 -33.86 28.00
CA MET A 579 16.98 -34.54 26.96
C MET A 579 17.12 -33.86 25.60
#